data_AF-A0A8X6KKV0-F1
#
_entry.id   AF-A0A8X6KKV0-F1
#
_cell.length_a   1.000
_cell.length_b   1.000
_cell.length_c   1.000
_cell.angle_alpha   90.00
_cell.angle_beta   90.00
_cell.angle_gamma   90.00
#
_symmetry.space_group_name_H-M   'P 1'
#
loop_
_entity.id
_entity.type
_entity.pdbx_description
1 polymer ?
#
loop_
_entity_poly.entity_id
_entity_poly.type
_entity_poly.pdbx_seq_one_letter_code
_entity_poly.pdbx_strand_id
1 'polypeptide(L)'
;MSQLITLDAFYKIQGVAEKFKNGIFKKSSYNASTILLAKIAYKYQGREETLPLLQYAISHKNNQAVKDLLEEAKKQKLLKEVLNEEMTTKHSDGREENHTILTDAISRRDNDMIRAVLKISEENGILKEIVKKRITIKHSNGKETTYTPFTYAEA
;
A
#
# COMPACT_ATOMS: atom_id res chain seq x y z
N MET A 1 2.44 4.23 19.98
CA MET A 1 2.20 5.69 19.90
C MET A 1 1.97 6.04 18.44
N SER A 2 0.70 6.09 18.03
CA SER A 2 0.29 6.49 16.69
C SER A 2 0.40 8.01 16.61
N GLN A 3 1.22 8.54 15.71
CA GLN A 3 1.30 9.98 15.48
C GLN A 3 -0.07 10.48 15.01
N LEU A 4 -0.67 11.42 15.75
CA LEU A 4 -1.84 12.17 15.30
C LEU A 4 -1.43 12.96 14.05
N ILE A 5 -1.97 12.57 12.90
CA ILE A 5 -1.90 13.38 11.68
C ILE A 5 -2.74 14.62 11.94
N THR A 6 -2.12 15.81 11.91
CA THR A 6 -2.80 17.09 12.12
C THR A 6 -3.88 17.29 11.06
N LEU A 7 -4.99 17.96 11.43
CA LEU A 7 -6.16 18.18 10.58
C LEU A 7 -5.78 18.79 9.20
N ASP A 8 -4.75 19.63 9.16
CA ASP A 8 -4.22 20.25 7.94
C ASP A 8 -3.52 19.24 7.00
N ALA A 9 -2.83 18.24 7.56
CA ALA A 9 -2.24 17.15 6.80
C ALA A 9 -3.33 16.19 6.27
N PHE A 10 -4.41 15.99 7.02
CA PHE A 10 -5.56 15.18 6.59
C PHE A 10 -6.28 15.77 5.37
N TYR A 11 -6.57 17.08 5.36
CA TYR A 11 -7.17 17.75 4.19
C TYR A 11 -6.23 17.78 2.98
N LYS A 12 -4.91 17.93 3.20
CA LYS A 12 -3.91 17.80 2.12
C LYS A 12 -3.92 16.40 1.51
N ILE A 13 -4.06 15.34 2.32
CA ILE A 13 -4.12 13.96 1.85
C ILE A 13 -5.42 13.67 1.06
N GLN A 14 -6.57 14.20 1.49
CA GLN A 14 -7.81 14.11 0.68
C GLN A 14 -7.67 14.81 -0.68
N GLY A 15 -7.09 16.01 -0.71
CA GLY A 15 -6.82 16.72 -1.97
C GLY A 15 -5.78 16.01 -2.85
N VAL A 16 -4.82 15.29 -2.25
CA VAL A 16 -3.89 14.42 -3.00
C VAL A 16 -4.66 13.27 -3.63
N ALA A 17 -5.52 12.57 -2.88
CA ALA A 17 -6.30 11.43 -3.37
C ALA A 17 -7.16 11.81 -4.60
N GLU A 18 -7.87 12.95 -4.54
CA GLU A 18 -8.67 13.44 -5.68
C GLU A 18 -7.81 13.80 -6.89
N LYS A 19 -6.70 14.52 -6.69
CA LYS A 19 -5.77 14.85 -7.78
C LYS A 19 -5.11 13.62 -8.37
N PHE A 20 -4.84 12.61 -7.55
CA PHE A 20 -4.27 11.33 -7.97
C PHE A 20 -5.26 10.54 -8.82
N LYS A 21 -6.53 10.49 -8.41
CA LYS A 21 -7.64 9.86 -9.15
C LYS A 21 -7.82 10.49 -10.53
N ASN A 22 -7.56 11.78 -10.66
CA ASN A 22 -7.67 12.52 -11.93
C ASN A 22 -6.37 12.54 -12.76
N GLY A 23 -5.29 11.89 -12.31
CA GLY A 23 -3.99 11.90 -13.02
C GLY A 23 -3.25 13.25 -12.96
N ILE A 24 -3.63 14.14 -12.05
CA ILE A 24 -3.09 15.52 -11.91
C ILE A 24 -1.94 15.57 -10.89
N PHE A 25 -1.46 14.42 -10.42
CA PHE A 25 -0.37 14.36 -9.46
C PHE A 25 0.91 15.01 -10.03
N LYS A 26 1.35 16.11 -9.43
CA LYS A 26 2.63 16.77 -9.74
C LYS A 26 3.54 16.67 -8.52
N LYS A 27 4.67 15.99 -8.69
CA LYS A 27 5.71 15.80 -7.65
C LYS A 27 6.12 17.11 -6.96
N SER A 28 6.24 18.20 -7.73
CA SER A 28 6.69 19.51 -7.22
C SER A 28 5.73 20.16 -6.21
N SER A 29 4.50 19.65 -6.08
CA SER A 29 3.47 20.27 -5.24
C SER A 29 3.52 19.83 -3.77
N TYR A 30 4.45 18.95 -3.38
CA TYR A 30 4.39 18.29 -2.08
C TYR A 30 5.76 17.79 -1.58
N ASN A 31 5.87 17.55 -0.27
CA ASN A 31 7.03 16.88 0.32
C ASN A 31 7.04 15.39 -0.05
N ALA A 32 8.13 14.94 -0.69
CA ALA A 32 8.25 13.58 -1.21
C ALA A 32 8.09 12.51 -0.11
N SER A 33 8.78 12.65 1.02
CA SER A 33 8.74 11.65 2.11
C SER A 33 7.35 11.56 2.73
N THR A 34 6.66 12.69 2.90
CA THR A 34 5.28 12.71 3.43
C THR A 34 4.29 12.02 2.49
N ILE A 35 4.45 12.20 1.18
CA ILE A 35 3.59 11.55 0.17
C ILE A 35 3.81 10.06 0.11
N LEU A 36 5.07 9.63 0.10
CA LEU A 36 5.45 8.24 -0.14
C LEU A 36 4.83 7.30 0.89
N LEU A 37 4.64 7.77 2.12
CA LEU A 37 4.06 7.02 3.23
C LEU A 37 2.61 7.46 3.56
N ALA A 38 2.01 8.30 2.73
CA ALA A 38 0.64 8.75 2.94
C ALA A 38 -0.34 7.57 2.78
N LYS A 39 -1.40 7.58 3.60
CA LYS A 39 -2.51 6.62 3.51
C LYS A 39 -3.82 7.33 3.23
N ILE A 40 -4.62 6.75 2.35
CA ILE A 40 -5.94 7.22 1.95
C ILE A 40 -6.96 6.30 2.59
N ALA A 41 -7.86 6.86 3.38
CA ALA A 41 -8.97 6.13 3.99
C ALA A 41 -10.27 6.40 3.23
N TYR A 42 -11.02 5.36 2.89
CA TYR A 42 -12.36 5.49 2.31
C TYR A 42 -13.25 4.32 2.71
N LYS A 43 -14.57 4.53 2.58
CA LYS A 43 -15.58 3.48 2.78
C LYS A 43 -16.13 3.05 1.43
N TYR A 44 -16.16 1.75 1.16
CA TYR A 44 -16.69 1.19 -0.09
C TYR A 44 -17.44 -0.11 0.19
N GLN A 45 -18.71 -0.18 -0.20
CA GLN A 45 -19.54 -1.40 -0.11
C GLN A 45 -19.50 -2.08 1.28
N GLY A 46 -19.63 -1.32 2.37
CA GLY A 46 -19.59 -1.88 3.73
C GLY A 46 -18.20 -2.28 4.23
N ARG A 47 -17.14 -1.92 3.48
CA ARG A 47 -15.74 -2.03 3.91
C ARG A 47 -15.17 -0.67 4.22
N GLU A 48 -14.30 -0.61 5.23
CA GLU A 48 -13.43 0.52 5.47
C GLU A 48 -12.02 0.14 5.02
N GLU A 49 -11.49 0.86 4.03
CA GLU A 49 -10.18 0.61 3.46
C GLU A 49 -9.25 1.77 3.80
N THR A 50 -8.04 1.45 4.24
CA THR A 50 -6.93 2.39 4.39
C THR A 50 -5.81 1.91 3.50
N LEU A 51 -5.54 2.62 2.41
CA LEU A 51 -4.55 2.24 1.40
C LEU A 51 -3.34 3.17 1.46
N PRO A 52 -2.10 2.65 1.49
CA PRO A 52 -0.93 3.44 1.13
C PRO A 52 -1.11 4.06 -0.25
N LEU A 53 -0.55 5.25 -0.48
CA LEU A 53 -0.74 6.00 -1.72
C LEU A 53 -0.32 5.19 -2.96
N LEU A 54 0.75 4.41 -2.87
CA LEU A 54 1.18 3.53 -3.96
C LEU A 54 0.14 2.45 -4.25
N GLN A 55 -0.46 1.85 -3.22
CA GLN A 55 -1.53 0.87 -3.37
C GLN A 55 -2.80 1.48 -3.99
N TYR A 56 -3.12 2.71 -3.60
CA TYR A 56 -4.22 3.47 -4.19
C TYR A 56 -3.98 3.75 -5.68
N ALA A 57 -2.74 4.07 -6.06
CA ALA A 57 -2.34 4.23 -7.45
C ALA A 57 -2.57 2.97 -8.28
N ILE A 58 -2.17 1.82 -7.71
CA ILE A 58 -2.32 0.49 -8.31
C ILE A 58 -3.81 0.15 -8.49
N SER A 59 -4.63 0.34 -7.45
CA SER A 59 -6.06 0.01 -7.50
C SER A 59 -6.82 0.83 -8.56
N HIS A 60 -6.33 2.02 -8.89
CA HIS A 60 -6.86 2.89 -9.94
C HIS A 60 -6.14 2.74 -11.29
N LYS A 61 -5.25 1.75 -11.44
CA LYS A 61 -4.49 1.47 -12.67
C LYS A 61 -3.70 2.69 -13.18
N ASN A 62 -3.27 3.57 -12.28
CA ASN A 62 -2.49 4.76 -12.63
C ASN A 62 -1.00 4.40 -12.75
N ASN A 63 -0.65 3.75 -13.87
CA ASN A 63 0.70 3.23 -14.11
C ASN A 63 1.80 4.30 -14.06
N GLN A 64 1.49 5.53 -14.50
CA GLN A 64 2.46 6.62 -14.47
C GLN A 64 2.80 6.99 -13.02
N ALA A 65 1.77 7.15 -12.18
CA ALA A 65 1.99 7.55 -10.81
C ALA A 65 2.63 6.42 -9.97
N VAL A 66 2.35 5.15 -10.28
CA VAL A 66 3.11 4.01 -9.72
C VAL A 66 4.60 4.13 -10.01
N LYS A 67 4.98 4.39 -11.27
CA LYS A 67 6.38 4.57 -11.67
C LYS A 67 7.02 5.76 -10.95
N ASP A 68 6.32 6.90 -10.91
CA ASP A 68 6.84 8.13 -10.29
C ASP A 68 7.05 7.95 -8.78
N LEU A 69 6.13 7.29 -8.08
CA LEU A 69 6.26 7.00 -6.65
C LEU A 69 7.42 6.03 -6.36
N LEU A 70 7.58 4.97 -7.13
CA LEU A 70 8.66 3.99 -6.94
C LEU A 70 10.04 4.62 -7.21
N GLU A 71 10.17 5.40 -8.29
CA GLU A 71 11.41 6.11 -8.60
C GLU A 71 11.75 7.16 -7.54
N GLU A 72 10.75 7.85 -6.99
CA GLU A 72 10.98 8.78 -5.90
C GLU A 72 11.37 8.06 -4.60
N ALA A 73 10.72 6.94 -4.29
CA ALA A 73 11.07 6.13 -3.13
C ALA A 73 12.54 5.65 -3.20
N LYS A 74 13.02 5.26 -4.39
CA LYS A 74 14.43 4.94 -4.62
C LYS A 74 15.34 6.14 -4.35
N LYS A 75 15.04 7.31 -4.93
CA LYS A 75 15.83 8.54 -4.75
C LYS A 75 15.92 8.96 -3.29
N GLN A 76 14.84 8.81 -2.54
CA GLN A 76 14.76 9.15 -1.13
C GLN A 76 15.27 8.04 -0.20
N LYS A 77 15.69 6.88 -0.74
CA LYS A 77 16.08 5.68 0.03
C LYS A 77 14.96 5.17 0.96
N LEU A 78 13.71 5.30 0.53
CA LEU A 78 12.49 4.88 1.24
C LEU A 78 11.78 3.71 0.56
N LEU A 79 12.38 3.09 -0.46
CA LEU A 79 11.73 2.02 -1.24
C LEU A 79 11.29 0.85 -0.35
N LYS A 80 12.12 0.48 0.63
CA LYS A 80 11.81 -0.59 1.57
C LYS A 80 10.58 -0.26 2.41
N GLU A 81 10.53 0.94 2.96
CA GLU A 81 9.43 1.44 3.78
C GLU A 81 8.14 1.47 2.96
N VAL A 82 8.18 2.07 1.78
CA VAL A 82 7.05 2.16 0.85
C VAL A 82 6.50 0.79 0.46
N LEU A 83 7.36 -0.19 0.15
CA LEU A 83 6.92 -1.53 -0.23
C LEU A 83 6.42 -2.38 0.96
N ASN A 84 6.85 -2.05 2.18
CA ASN A 84 6.38 -2.70 3.42
C ASN A 84 5.18 -2.01 4.05
N GLU A 85 4.74 -0.86 3.53
CA GLU A 85 3.52 -0.24 4.00
C GLU A 85 2.32 -1.19 3.83
N GLU A 86 1.48 -1.20 4.85
CA GLU A 86 0.33 -2.08 4.92
C GLU A 86 -0.94 -1.29 4.60
N MET A 87 -1.74 -1.84 3.69
CA MET A 87 -3.15 -1.52 3.60
C MET A 87 -3.94 -2.32 4.62
N THR A 88 -5.02 -1.73 5.11
CA THR A 88 -5.97 -2.37 6.01
C THR A 88 -7.35 -2.35 5.39
N THR A 89 -8.03 -3.49 5.39
CA THR A 89 -9.44 -3.62 5.02
C THR A 89 -10.23 -4.16 6.20
N LYS A 90 -11.22 -3.40 6.65
CA LYS A 90 -12.18 -3.82 7.69
C LYS A 90 -13.52 -4.13 7.05
N HIS A 91 -14.04 -5.32 7.32
CA HIS A 91 -15.31 -5.80 6.82
C HIS A 91 -16.41 -5.62 7.87
N SER A 92 -17.65 -5.49 7.41
CA SER A 92 -18.83 -5.37 8.28
C SER A 92 -19.08 -6.59 9.17
N ASP A 93 -18.57 -7.77 8.79
CA ASP A 93 -18.64 -9.01 9.55
C ASP A 93 -17.57 -9.11 10.67
N GLY A 94 -16.77 -8.05 10.86
CA GLY A 94 -15.71 -7.99 11.86
C GLY A 94 -14.36 -8.57 11.41
N ARG A 95 -14.26 -9.09 10.18
CA ARG A 95 -12.98 -9.49 9.60
C ARG A 95 -12.11 -8.27 9.29
N GLU A 96 -10.82 -8.38 9.55
CA GLU A 96 -9.82 -7.35 9.26
C GLU A 96 -8.60 -7.97 8.59
N GLU A 97 -8.21 -7.41 7.45
CA GLU A 97 -7.12 -7.91 6.62
C GLU A 97 -6.06 -6.83 6.46
N ASN A 98 -4.82 -7.17 6.76
CA ASN A 98 -3.67 -6.31 6.49
C ASN A 98 -2.85 -6.90 5.35
N HIS A 99 -2.59 -6.12 4.31
CA HIS A 99 -1.80 -6.55 3.16
C HIS A 99 -0.67 -5.57 2.87
N THR A 100 0.50 -6.11 2.52
CA THR A 100 1.52 -5.33 1.81
C THR A 100 1.14 -5.22 0.34
N ILE A 101 1.90 -4.44 -0.43
CA ILE A 101 1.74 -4.41 -1.89
C ILE A 101 1.88 -5.80 -2.51
N LEU A 102 2.85 -6.61 -2.04
CA LEU A 102 3.06 -7.95 -2.59
C LEU A 102 1.89 -8.89 -2.28
N THR A 103 1.41 -8.92 -1.03
CA THR A 103 0.33 -9.86 -0.66
C THR A 103 -1.02 -9.46 -1.24
N ASP A 104 -1.28 -8.16 -1.43
CA ASP A 104 -2.47 -7.69 -2.16
C ASP A 104 -2.39 -8.06 -3.65
N ALA A 105 -1.22 -7.90 -4.28
CA ALA A 105 -1.03 -8.33 -5.67
C ALA A 105 -1.25 -9.84 -5.85
N ILE A 106 -0.79 -10.66 -4.89
CA ILE A 106 -1.06 -12.10 -4.83
C ILE A 106 -2.57 -12.36 -4.69
N SER A 107 -3.24 -11.69 -3.75
CA SER A 107 -4.69 -11.81 -3.53
C SER A 107 -5.49 -11.53 -4.81
N ARG A 108 -5.09 -10.48 -5.55
CA ARG A 108 -5.70 -10.07 -6.83
C ARG A 108 -5.28 -10.92 -8.03
N ARG A 109 -4.32 -11.85 -7.86
CA ARG A 109 -3.69 -12.61 -8.95
C ARG A 109 -3.10 -11.69 -10.03
N ASP A 110 -2.58 -10.54 -9.62
CA ASP A 110 -1.99 -9.54 -10.51
C ASP A 110 -0.51 -9.90 -10.78
N ASN A 111 -0.30 -10.79 -11.76
CA ASN A 111 1.02 -11.30 -12.10
C ASN A 111 2.02 -10.21 -12.54
N ASP A 112 1.53 -9.14 -13.17
CA ASP A 112 2.38 -8.05 -13.62
C ASP A 112 2.88 -7.24 -12.42
N MET A 113 1.99 -6.95 -11.46
CA MET A 113 2.38 -6.29 -10.22
C MET A 113 3.30 -7.17 -9.37
N ILE A 114 3.01 -8.46 -9.25
CA ILE A 114 3.87 -9.42 -8.54
C ILE A 114 5.29 -9.37 -9.12
N ARG A 115 5.42 -9.49 -10.44
CA ARG A 115 6.72 -9.41 -11.13
C ARG A 115 7.42 -8.07 -10.92
N ALA A 116 6.68 -6.96 -11.01
CA ALA A 116 7.24 -5.63 -10.83
C ALA A 116 7.81 -5.43 -9.40
N VAL A 117 7.06 -5.83 -8.37
CA VAL A 117 7.48 -5.72 -6.97
C VAL A 117 8.68 -6.61 -6.67
N LEU A 118 8.67 -7.86 -7.15
CA LEU A 118 9.80 -8.77 -6.95
C LEU A 118 11.06 -8.26 -7.65
N LYS A 119 10.94 -7.82 -8.91
CA LYS A 119 12.06 -7.30 -9.70
C LYS A 119 12.67 -6.04 -9.06
N ILE A 120 11.86 -5.05 -8.71
CA ILE A 120 12.40 -3.81 -8.10
C ILE A 120 13.02 -4.12 -6.73
N SER A 121 12.48 -5.09 -5.99
CA SER A 121 13.04 -5.50 -4.70
C SER A 121 14.37 -6.24 -4.85
N GLU A 122 14.52 -7.05 -5.89
CA GLU A 122 15.77 -7.74 -6.25
C GLU A 122 16.86 -6.75 -6.66
N GLU A 123 16.53 -5.85 -7.61
CA GLU A 123 17.45 -4.82 -8.13
C GLU A 123 17.98 -3.89 -7.03
N ASN A 124 17.27 -3.78 -5.90
CA ASN A 124 17.64 -2.92 -4.78
C ASN A 124 18.07 -3.72 -3.52
N GLY A 125 18.26 -5.03 -3.62
CA GLY A 125 18.81 -5.87 -2.54
C GLY A 125 17.88 -6.05 -1.32
N ILE A 126 16.58 -5.77 -1.46
CA ILE A 126 15.58 -5.84 -0.37
C ILE A 126 14.60 -7.02 -0.52
N LEU A 127 14.74 -7.83 -1.57
CA LEU A 127 13.84 -8.95 -1.88
C LEU A 127 13.59 -9.87 -0.67
N LYS A 128 14.65 -10.30 0.03
CA LYS A 128 14.56 -11.20 1.18
C LYS A 128 13.64 -10.65 2.28
N GLU A 129 13.64 -9.34 2.49
CA GLU A 129 12.83 -8.69 3.52
C GLU A 129 11.37 -8.62 3.08
N ILE A 130 11.13 -8.22 1.83
CA ILE A 130 9.79 -8.13 1.24
C ILE A 130 9.08 -9.50 1.23
N VAL A 131 9.76 -10.57 0.80
CA VAL A 131 9.13 -11.91 0.71
C VAL A 131 8.97 -12.60 2.07
N LYS A 132 9.65 -12.12 3.12
CA LYS A 132 9.54 -12.67 4.49
C LYS A 132 8.63 -11.87 5.40
N LYS A 133 8.18 -10.69 4.97
CA LYS A 133 7.24 -9.86 5.73
C LYS A 133 5.98 -10.67 5.99
N ARG A 134 5.57 -10.73 7.25
CA ARG A 134 4.36 -11.43 7.67
C ARG A 134 3.18 -10.46 7.65
N ILE A 135 2.04 -10.95 7.19
CA ILE A 135 0.75 -10.29 7.28
C ILE A 135 -0.16 -11.03 8.26
N THR A 136 -1.14 -10.32 8.81
CA THR A 136 -2.12 -10.90 9.73
C THR A 136 -3.52 -10.66 9.20
N ILE A 137 -4.33 -11.72 9.23
CA ILE A 137 -5.76 -11.69 8.95
C ILE A 137 -6.49 -12.04 10.24
N LYS A 138 -7.36 -11.15 10.69
CA LYS A 138 -8.27 -11.36 11.81
C LYS A 138 -9.62 -11.78 11.27
N HIS A 139 -10.08 -12.96 11.68
CA HIS A 139 -11.35 -13.53 11.28
C HIS A 139 -12.50 -12.99 12.13
N SER A 140 -13.74 -13.12 11.64
CA SER A 140 -14.95 -12.67 12.34
C SER A 140 -15.16 -13.32 13.71
N ASN A 141 -14.63 -14.53 13.92
CA ASN A 141 -14.63 -15.22 15.22
C ASN A 141 -13.50 -14.76 16.17
N GLY A 142 -12.75 -13.72 15.81
CA GLY A 142 -11.65 -13.17 16.59
C GLY A 142 -10.33 -13.94 16.48
N LYS A 143 -10.27 -15.09 15.78
CA LYS A 143 -9.01 -15.78 15.52
C LYS A 143 -8.15 -14.96 14.57
N GLU A 144 -6.84 -15.05 14.74
CA GLU A 144 -5.87 -14.43 13.84
C GLU A 144 -5.06 -15.52 13.12
N THR A 145 -4.75 -15.29 11.85
CA THR A 145 -3.86 -16.14 11.07
C THR A 145 -2.79 -15.28 10.43
N THR A 146 -1.55 -15.75 10.49
CA THR A 146 -0.40 -15.04 9.98
C THR A 146 0.15 -15.76 8.76
N TYR A 147 0.42 -15.00 7.70
CA TYR A 147 0.97 -15.53 6.46
C TYR A 147 2.23 -14.78 6.06
N THR A 148 3.19 -15.49 5.48
CA THR A 148 4.14 -14.89 4.54
C THR A 148 3.49 -14.78 3.15
N PRO A 149 4.00 -13.96 2.22
CA PRO A 149 3.56 -13.94 0.84
C PRO A 149 3.47 -15.33 0.20
N PHE A 150 4.45 -16.20 0.47
CA PHE A 150 4.47 -17.56 -0.08
C PHE A 150 3.32 -18.42 0.48
N THR A 151 3.22 -18.52 1.81
CA THR A 151 2.13 -19.29 2.45
C THR A 151 0.75 -18.71 2.16
N TYR A 152 0.65 -17.41 1.88
CA TYR A 152 -0.61 -16.77 1.48
C TYR A 152 -1.00 -17.16 0.06
N ALA A 153 -0.04 -17.32 -0.85
CA ALA A 153 -0.31 -17.74 -2.23
C ALA A 153 -0.78 -19.20 -2.33
N GLU A 154 -0.48 -20.03 -1.32
CA GLU A 154 -0.89 -21.44 -1.23
C GLU A 154 -2.25 -21.63 -0.53
N ALA A 155 -2.74 -20.62 0.21
CA ALA A 155 -3.95 -20.66 1.02
C ALA A 155 -5.22 -20.43 0.18
#